data_AF-A0A916SJQ5-F1
#
_entry.id   AF-A0A916SJQ5-F1
#
_cell.length_a   1.000
_cell.length_b   1.000
_cell.length_c   1.000
_cell.angle_alpha   90.00
_cell.angle_beta   90.00
_cell.angle_gamma   90.00
#
_symmetry.space_group_name_H-M   'P 1'
#
loop_
_entity.id
_entity.type
_entity.pdbx_description
1 polymer ?
#
loop_
_entity_poly.entity_id
_entity_poly.type
_entity_poly.pdbx_seq_one_letter_code
_entity_poly.pdbx_strand_id
1 'polypeptide(L)'
;MTAFSNPFWVRVAGQWWITTVYLLGGLALALVLIFGSTWEMPRIVAALFAVTLALHVLEELNWPAGFHYMLNSVQKSKTPEIGPENRLSDLITNLGVQVLIIGVVIVGGNIATTIAFLIFGIGEAVVHLLFGFIIHRKLKPRGKRTIYGPGTVSALVGFLPVAIIAWVWLGSQSIGGWDIAIAILIIAVMIGVLIRLPMIVIDGRKYPELAYKSLGYFTKFVR
;
A
#
# COMPACT_ATOMS: atom_id res chain seq x y z
N MET A 1 20.42 -2.09 24.87
CA MET A 1 19.06 -1.69 24.46
C MET A 1 19.14 -1.23 23.02
N THR A 2 18.39 -1.85 22.11
CA THR A 2 18.36 -1.45 20.69
C THR A 2 17.53 -0.17 20.55
N ALA A 3 17.89 0.73 19.61
CA ALA A 3 17.27 2.05 19.48
C ALA A 3 15.73 2.01 19.37
N PHE A 4 15.16 0.90 18.87
CA PHE A 4 13.73 0.72 18.63
C PHE A 4 12.93 0.11 19.81
N SER A 5 13.61 -0.43 20.83
CA SER A 5 12.97 -0.90 22.08
C SER A 5 12.47 0.23 23.00
N ASN A 6 12.58 1.48 22.56
CA ASN A 6 12.17 2.67 23.29
C ASN A 6 10.64 2.88 23.18
N PRO A 7 9.93 3.17 24.30
CA PRO A 7 8.51 3.57 24.30
C PRO A 7 8.14 4.68 23.32
N PHE A 8 9.11 5.49 22.88
CA PHE A 8 8.97 6.45 21.80
C PHE A 8 8.51 5.80 20.48
N TRP A 9 9.21 4.78 19.99
CA TRP A 9 8.91 4.18 18.68
C TRP A 9 7.60 3.42 18.67
N VAL A 10 7.22 2.81 19.79
CA VAL A 10 5.92 2.18 19.97
C VAL A 10 4.78 3.20 19.87
N ARG A 11 4.99 4.42 20.40
CA ARG A 11 4.03 5.54 20.30
C ARG A 11 3.98 6.11 18.89
N VAL A 12 5.13 6.25 18.23
CA VAL A 12 5.22 6.67 16.82
C VAL A 12 4.48 5.68 15.93
N ALA A 13 4.65 4.37 16.13
CA ALA A 13 3.92 3.31 15.44
C ALA A 13 2.46 3.12 15.94
N GLY A 14 1.90 4.13 16.61
CA GLY A 14 0.50 4.18 17.04
C GLY A 14 -0.48 4.36 15.87
N GLN A 15 -1.68 4.87 16.15
CA GLN A 15 -2.76 4.99 15.15
C GLN A 15 -2.82 6.36 14.44
N TRP A 16 -2.10 7.38 14.94
CA TRP A 16 -2.20 8.75 14.41
C TRP A 16 -1.89 8.83 12.91
N TRP A 17 -0.90 8.08 12.42
CA TRP A 17 -0.49 8.12 11.02
C TRP A 17 -1.54 7.49 10.10
N ILE A 18 -2.26 6.47 10.57
CA ILE A 18 -3.39 5.86 9.83
C ILE A 18 -4.49 6.91 9.68
N THR A 19 -4.80 7.64 10.76
CA THR A 19 -5.73 8.78 10.69
C THR A 19 -5.24 9.85 9.72
N THR A 20 -3.95 10.16 9.70
CA THR A 20 -3.37 11.11 8.72
C THR A 20 -3.55 10.62 7.28
N VAL A 21 -3.30 9.34 7.00
CA VAL A 21 -3.53 8.76 5.67
C VAL A 21 -5.00 8.92 5.26
N TYR A 22 -5.95 8.64 6.16
CA TYR A 22 -7.38 8.83 5.87
C TYR A 22 -7.75 10.29 5.62
N LEU A 23 -7.21 11.22 6.41
CA LEU A 23 -7.45 12.65 6.20
C LEU A 23 -6.90 13.12 4.84
N LEU A 24 -5.70 12.68 4.46
CA LEU A 24 -5.11 13.02 3.17
C LEU A 24 -5.89 12.42 1.99
N GLY A 25 -6.35 11.18 2.10
CA GLY A 25 -7.20 10.55 1.10
C GLY A 25 -8.58 11.24 0.99
N GLY A 26 -9.22 11.54 2.13
CA GLY A 26 -10.49 12.26 2.15
C GLY A 26 -10.38 13.67 1.58
N LEU A 27 -9.29 14.39 1.89
CA LEU A 27 -9.02 15.70 1.31
C LEU A 27 -8.80 15.61 -0.21
N ALA A 28 -8.00 14.64 -0.69
CA ALA A 28 -7.80 14.43 -2.11
C ALA A 28 -9.13 14.16 -2.83
N LEU A 29 -10.02 13.35 -2.25
CA LEU A 29 -11.36 13.11 -2.79
C LEU A 29 -12.17 14.41 -2.88
N ALA A 30 -12.22 15.19 -1.81
CA ALA A 30 -12.94 16.46 -1.79
C ALA A 30 -12.42 17.42 -2.87
N LEU A 31 -11.10 17.53 -3.02
CA LEU A 31 -10.49 18.39 -4.04
C LEU A 31 -10.79 17.92 -5.46
N VAL A 32 -10.79 16.60 -5.73
CA VAL A 32 -11.19 16.07 -7.05
C VAL A 32 -12.65 16.37 -7.34
N LEU A 33 -13.55 16.23 -6.35
CA LEU A 33 -14.97 16.51 -6.55
C LEU A 33 -15.26 18.00 -6.81
N ILE A 34 -14.50 18.90 -6.18
CA ILE A 34 -14.71 20.36 -6.30
C ILE A 34 -13.99 20.93 -7.53
N PHE A 35 -12.74 20.52 -7.76
CA PHE A 35 -11.84 21.14 -8.74
C PHE A 35 -11.41 20.21 -9.87
N GLY A 36 -11.77 18.92 -9.84
CA GLY A 36 -11.26 17.93 -10.79
C GLY A 36 -11.56 18.24 -12.25
N SER A 37 -12.67 18.93 -12.55
CA SER A 37 -12.99 19.38 -13.92
C SER A 37 -12.00 20.42 -14.49
N THR A 38 -11.20 21.05 -13.63
CA THR A 38 -10.17 22.04 -14.00
C THR A 38 -8.77 21.46 -14.03
N TRP A 39 -8.60 20.19 -13.67
CA TRP A 39 -7.30 19.55 -13.51
C TRP A 39 -6.91 18.73 -14.72
N GLU A 40 -5.63 18.74 -15.04
CA GLU A 40 -5.03 17.81 -15.99
C GLU A 40 -5.09 16.37 -15.44
N MET A 41 -5.19 15.42 -16.36
CA MET A 41 -5.39 14.00 -16.00
C MET A 41 -4.31 13.43 -15.07
N PRO A 42 -2.99 13.76 -15.20
CA PRO A 42 -1.99 13.28 -14.25
C PRO A 42 -2.27 13.65 -12.80
N ARG A 43 -2.80 14.86 -12.55
CA ARG A 43 -3.21 15.30 -11.21
C ARG A 43 -4.41 14.51 -10.71
N ILE A 44 -5.40 14.28 -11.58
CA ILE A 44 -6.58 13.47 -11.25
C ILE A 44 -6.16 12.05 -10.88
N VAL A 45 -5.31 11.40 -11.69
CA VAL A 45 -4.79 10.06 -11.44
C VAL A 45 -4.07 10.01 -10.08
N ALA A 46 -3.17 10.97 -9.81
CA ALA A 46 -2.47 11.04 -8.53
C ALA A 46 -3.44 11.20 -7.35
N ALA A 47 -4.45 12.06 -7.48
CA ALA A 47 -5.43 12.29 -6.42
C ALA A 47 -6.31 11.05 -6.18
N LEU A 48 -6.77 10.38 -7.24
CA LEU A 48 -7.52 9.12 -7.13
C LEU A 48 -6.66 7.99 -6.53
N PHE A 49 -5.36 7.97 -6.82
CA PHE A 49 -4.41 7.08 -6.14
C PHE A 49 -4.31 7.38 -4.65
N ALA A 50 -4.26 8.67 -4.26
CA ALA A 50 -4.25 9.08 -2.86
C ALA A 50 -5.52 8.65 -2.11
N VAL A 51 -6.69 8.72 -2.76
CA VAL A 51 -7.96 8.23 -2.22
C VAL A 51 -7.91 6.72 -2.05
N THR A 52 -7.45 6.01 -3.07
CA THR A 52 -7.41 4.55 -3.06
C THR A 52 -6.43 4.01 -2.04
N LEU A 53 -5.25 4.62 -1.88
CA LEU A 53 -4.29 4.21 -0.85
C LEU A 53 -4.88 4.33 0.55
N ALA A 54 -5.68 5.36 0.84
CA ALA A 54 -6.38 5.45 2.12
C ALA A 54 -7.39 4.32 2.33
N LEU A 55 -8.14 3.94 1.29
CA LEU A 55 -9.05 2.77 1.33
C LEU A 55 -8.28 1.44 1.43
N HIS A 56 -7.11 1.37 0.82
CA HIS A 56 -6.24 0.19 0.87
C HIS A 56 -5.69 -0.03 2.28
N VAL A 57 -5.14 1.01 2.89
CA VAL A 57 -4.69 1.00 4.30
C VAL A 57 -5.85 0.64 5.24
N LEU A 58 -7.05 1.14 4.98
CA LEU A 58 -8.24 0.74 5.72
C LEU A 58 -8.47 -0.76 5.63
N GLU A 59 -8.48 -1.32 4.41
CA GLU A 59 -8.72 -2.74 4.20
C GLU A 59 -7.65 -3.62 4.87
N GLU A 60 -6.39 -3.27 4.69
CA GLU A 60 -5.24 -4.04 5.13
C GLU A 60 -5.00 -4.04 6.64
N LEU A 61 -5.26 -2.90 7.29
CA LEU A 61 -4.83 -2.66 8.67
C LEU A 61 -5.97 -2.55 9.67
N ASN A 62 -7.15 -2.04 9.26
CA ASN A 62 -8.23 -1.73 10.19
C ASN A 62 -9.49 -2.59 9.96
N TRP A 63 -9.92 -2.80 8.71
CA TRP A 63 -11.13 -3.56 8.42
C TRP A 63 -11.14 -4.21 7.03
N PRO A 64 -11.05 -5.54 6.91
CA PRO A 64 -11.06 -6.53 7.99
C PRO A 64 -9.69 -6.76 8.66
N ALA A 65 -8.65 -6.03 8.23
CA ALA A 65 -7.28 -6.12 8.71
C ALA A 65 -6.62 -7.50 8.46
N GLY A 66 -5.30 -7.54 8.65
CA GLY A 66 -4.52 -8.78 8.66
C GLY A 66 -3.59 -8.96 7.47
N PHE A 67 -3.33 -7.89 6.69
CA PHE A 67 -2.36 -7.94 5.61
C PHE A 67 -0.98 -8.39 6.10
N HIS A 68 -0.51 -7.87 7.25
CA HIS A 68 0.76 -8.28 7.85
C HIS A 68 0.92 -9.79 8.00
N TYR A 69 -0.10 -10.49 8.46
CA TYR A 69 -0.03 -11.94 8.60
C TYR A 69 0.07 -12.63 7.24
N MET A 70 -0.65 -12.12 6.23
CA MET A 70 -0.58 -12.62 4.85
C MET A 70 0.80 -12.38 4.26
N LEU A 71 1.30 -11.15 4.29
CA LEU A 71 2.59 -10.78 3.71
C LEU A 71 3.73 -11.55 4.39
N ASN A 72 3.74 -11.62 5.72
CA ASN A 72 4.75 -12.36 6.47
C ASN A 72 4.68 -13.87 6.18
N SER A 73 3.46 -14.42 6.00
CA SER A 73 3.27 -15.81 5.58
C SER A 73 3.81 -16.08 4.19
N VAL A 74 3.58 -15.18 3.22
CA VAL A 74 4.09 -15.29 1.85
C VAL A 74 5.61 -15.18 1.83
N GLN A 75 6.20 -14.34 2.68
CA GLN A 75 7.64 -14.26 2.91
C GLN A 75 8.23 -15.44 3.69
N LYS A 76 7.44 -16.50 3.93
CA LYS A 76 7.84 -17.74 4.60
C LYS A 76 8.36 -17.50 6.03
N SER A 77 7.85 -16.48 6.72
CA SER A 77 8.13 -16.29 8.14
C SER A 77 7.66 -17.50 8.96
N LYS A 78 8.48 -17.91 9.92
CA LYS A 78 8.11 -18.95 10.91
C LYS A 78 7.13 -18.42 11.97
N THR A 79 7.14 -17.11 12.19
CA THR A 79 6.30 -16.37 13.16
C THR A 79 5.59 -15.21 12.45
N PRO A 80 4.68 -15.50 11.49
CA PRO A 80 4.05 -14.49 10.63
C PRO A 80 3.19 -13.47 11.37
N GLU A 81 2.76 -13.77 12.59
CA GLU A 81 2.07 -12.87 13.52
C GLU A 81 2.98 -11.76 14.08
N ILE A 82 4.30 -11.96 14.05
CA ILE A 82 5.27 -11.02 14.63
C ILE A 82 5.99 -10.19 13.55
N GLY A 83 6.38 -10.81 12.43
CA GLY A 83 7.15 -10.13 11.38
C GLY A 83 7.51 -11.05 10.21
N PRO A 84 8.20 -10.55 9.17
CA PRO A 84 9.02 -9.34 9.16
C PRO A 84 8.30 -7.98 9.24
N GLU A 85 7.11 -7.86 8.65
CA GLU A 85 6.31 -6.62 8.66
C GLU A 85 5.76 -6.29 10.04
N ASN A 86 5.74 -5.00 10.39
CA ASN A 86 5.16 -4.50 11.63
C ASN A 86 4.60 -3.07 11.48
N ARG A 87 4.06 -2.52 12.56
CA ARG A 87 3.40 -1.21 12.54
C ARG A 87 4.31 -0.05 12.12
N LEU A 88 5.60 -0.12 12.40
CA LEU A 88 6.55 0.96 12.06
C LEU A 88 7.01 0.87 10.61
N SER A 89 7.23 -0.34 10.07
CA SER A 89 7.47 -0.50 8.63
C SER A 89 6.26 0.01 7.83
N ASP A 90 5.04 -0.30 8.28
CA ASP A 90 3.81 0.08 7.57
C ASP A 90 3.55 1.57 7.63
N LEU A 91 3.92 2.23 8.73
CA LEU A 91 3.92 3.69 8.80
C LEU A 91 4.81 4.27 7.70
N ILE A 92 6.06 3.82 7.60
CA ILE A 92 7.03 4.34 6.62
C ILE A 92 6.52 4.09 5.21
N THR A 93 6.03 2.87 4.93
CA THR A 93 5.46 2.51 3.64
C THR A 93 4.25 3.39 3.32
N ASN A 94 3.20 3.31 4.13
CA ASN A 94 1.89 3.84 3.76
C ASN A 94 1.81 5.35 3.92
N LEU A 95 2.26 5.91 5.05
CA LEU A 95 2.29 7.36 5.22
C LEU A 95 3.33 8.00 4.30
N GLY A 96 4.51 7.38 4.16
CA GLY A 96 5.56 7.88 3.27
C GLY A 96 5.08 7.94 1.82
N VAL A 97 4.50 6.85 1.30
CA VAL A 97 3.92 6.84 -0.05
C VAL A 97 2.76 7.84 -0.16
N GLN A 98 1.84 7.90 0.81
CA GLN A 98 0.74 8.87 0.79
C GLN A 98 1.25 10.31 0.67
N VAL A 99 2.28 10.69 1.43
CA VAL A 99 2.89 12.03 1.37
C VAL A 99 3.50 12.30 0.01
N LEU A 100 4.20 11.33 -0.59
CA LEU A 100 4.76 11.48 -1.94
C LEU A 100 3.66 11.67 -2.99
N ILE A 101 2.58 10.89 -2.92
CA ILE A 101 1.43 11.02 -3.84
C ILE A 101 0.81 12.41 -3.70
N ILE A 102 0.60 12.91 -2.47
CA ILE A 102 0.08 14.27 -2.25
C ILE A 102 1.04 15.32 -2.82
N GLY A 103 2.35 15.13 -2.71
CA GLY A 103 3.34 15.97 -3.39
C GLY A 103 3.10 16.01 -4.91
N VAL A 104 2.84 14.86 -5.54
CA VAL A 104 2.49 14.78 -6.97
C VAL A 104 1.19 15.51 -7.29
N VAL A 105 0.16 15.41 -6.44
CA VAL A 105 -1.10 16.15 -6.61
C VAL A 105 -0.86 17.66 -6.63
N ILE A 106 -0.06 18.16 -5.69
CA ILE A 106 0.25 19.59 -5.56
C ILE A 106 0.97 20.10 -6.82
N VAL A 107 2.02 19.40 -7.27
CA VAL A 107 2.79 19.82 -8.45
C VAL A 107 2.07 19.54 -9.77
N GLY A 108 1.03 18.71 -9.78
CA GLY A 108 0.18 18.42 -10.94
C GLY A 108 0.51 17.13 -11.70
N GLY A 109 1.57 16.42 -11.32
CA GLY A 109 2.03 15.22 -12.00
C GLY A 109 2.50 15.45 -13.44
N ASN A 110 3.00 14.39 -14.07
CA ASN A 110 3.44 14.36 -15.45
C ASN A 110 3.31 12.94 -16.03
N ILE A 111 3.72 12.74 -17.29
CA ILE A 111 3.68 11.44 -17.97
C ILE A 111 4.40 10.36 -17.16
N ALA A 112 5.63 10.64 -16.68
CA ALA A 112 6.41 9.69 -15.90
C ALA A 112 5.70 9.24 -14.61
N THR A 113 5.15 10.17 -13.82
CA THR A 113 4.39 9.80 -12.60
C THR A 113 3.12 9.02 -12.94
N THR A 114 2.45 9.33 -14.05
CA THR A 114 1.26 8.60 -14.50
C THR A 114 1.62 7.18 -14.94
N ILE A 115 2.76 6.96 -15.61
CA ILE A 115 3.28 5.63 -15.93
C ILE A 115 3.61 4.87 -14.64
N ALA A 116 4.21 5.52 -13.63
CA ALA A 116 4.48 4.88 -12.35
C ALA A 116 3.17 4.43 -11.67
N PHE A 117 2.15 5.29 -11.62
CA PHE A 117 0.82 4.92 -11.10
C PHE A 117 0.17 3.77 -11.87
N LEU A 118 0.27 3.76 -13.19
CA LEU A 118 -0.19 2.64 -14.03
C LEU A 118 0.50 1.32 -13.64
N ILE A 119 1.83 1.32 -13.58
CA ILE A 119 2.62 0.12 -13.26
C ILE A 119 2.30 -0.36 -11.84
N PHE A 120 2.26 0.56 -10.88
CA PHE A 120 1.96 0.23 -9.49
C PHE A 120 0.55 -0.32 -9.34
N GLY A 121 -0.47 0.32 -9.94
CA GLY A 121 -1.86 -0.11 -9.77
C GLY A 121 -2.15 -1.49 -10.39
N ILE A 122 -1.56 -1.78 -11.56
CA ILE A 122 -1.61 -3.14 -12.13
C ILE A 122 -0.83 -4.12 -11.25
N GLY A 123 0.38 -3.72 -10.83
CA GLY A 123 1.25 -4.51 -9.96
C GLY A 123 0.56 -4.93 -8.67
N GLU A 124 -0.11 -4.00 -7.99
CA GLU A 124 -0.83 -4.27 -6.75
C GLU A 124 -1.98 -5.26 -6.95
N ALA A 125 -2.79 -5.08 -7.99
CA ALA A 125 -3.85 -6.03 -8.32
C ALA A 125 -3.30 -7.45 -8.54
N VAL A 126 -2.21 -7.58 -9.29
CA VAL A 126 -1.55 -8.88 -9.54
C VAL A 126 -0.97 -9.46 -8.25
N VAL A 127 -0.23 -8.67 -7.47
CA VAL A 127 0.42 -9.11 -6.24
C VAL A 127 -0.60 -9.57 -5.20
N HIS A 128 -1.69 -8.81 -4.99
CA HIS A 128 -2.74 -9.21 -4.05
C HIS A 128 -3.49 -10.46 -4.46
N LEU A 129 -3.71 -10.69 -5.76
CA LEU A 129 -4.27 -11.93 -6.27
C LEU A 129 -3.33 -13.11 -6.02
N LEU A 130 -2.02 -12.93 -6.28
CA LEU A 130 -1.01 -13.96 -6.04
C LEU A 130 -0.89 -14.29 -4.54
N PHE A 131 -0.83 -13.28 -3.68
CA PHE A 131 -0.80 -13.47 -2.23
C PHE A 131 -2.06 -14.16 -1.73
N GLY A 132 -3.22 -13.74 -2.23
CA GLY A 132 -4.51 -14.36 -1.99
C GLY A 132 -4.53 -15.85 -2.34
N PHE A 133 -3.96 -16.22 -3.48
CA PHE A 133 -3.84 -17.61 -3.91
C PHE A 133 -2.89 -18.44 -3.03
N ILE A 134 -1.73 -17.88 -2.69
CA ILE A 134 -0.74 -18.53 -1.81
C ILE A 134 -1.34 -18.78 -0.42
N ILE A 135 -1.95 -17.75 0.18
CA ILE A 135 -2.53 -17.86 1.52
C ILE A 135 -3.79 -18.74 1.52
N HIS A 136 -4.56 -18.74 0.43
CA HIS A 136 -5.66 -19.68 0.24
C HIS A 136 -5.17 -21.12 0.28
N ARG A 137 -4.14 -21.47 -0.51
CA ARG A 137 -3.56 -22.82 -0.48
C ARG A 137 -3.07 -23.23 0.91
N LYS A 138 -2.41 -22.31 1.63
CA LYS A 138 -1.92 -22.55 3.00
C LYS A 138 -3.04 -22.79 4.02
N LEU A 139 -4.15 -22.06 3.93
CA LEU A 139 -5.23 -22.09 4.93
C LEU A 139 -6.47 -22.84 4.49
N LYS A 140 -6.48 -23.42 3.28
CA LYS A 140 -7.59 -24.26 2.77
C LYS A 140 -7.91 -25.42 3.71
N PRO A 141 -6.92 -26.18 4.25
CA PRO A 141 -7.21 -27.23 5.24
C PRO A 141 -7.83 -26.70 6.55
N ARG A 142 -7.70 -25.40 6.82
CA ARG A 142 -8.25 -24.72 8.00
C ARG A 142 -9.55 -23.98 7.71
N GLY A 143 -10.22 -24.34 6.61
CA GLY A 143 -11.55 -23.82 6.26
C GLY A 143 -11.57 -22.54 5.43
N LYS A 144 -10.43 -22.02 4.94
CA LYS A 144 -10.43 -20.88 4.02
C LYS A 144 -10.98 -21.27 2.65
N ARG A 145 -12.10 -20.63 2.24
CA ARG A 145 -12.83 -20.98 1.00
C ARG A 145 -12.53 -20.08 -0.20
N THR A 146 -12.06 -18.85 0.02
CA THR A 146 -11.83 -17.85 -1.05
C THR A 146 -10.36 -17.47 -1.15
N ILE A 147 -9.97 -16.89 -2.29
CA ILE A 147 -8.64 -16.28 -2.48
C ILE A 147 -8.52 -14.89 -1.84
N TYR A 148 -9.62 -14.33 -1.31
CA TYR A 148 -9.61 -13.01 -0.69
C TYR A 148 -8.54 -12.88 0.42
N GLY A 149 -7.69 -11.86 0.32
CA GLY A 149 -6.89 -11.37 1.44
C GLY A 149 -7.22 -9.89 1.68
N PRO A 150 -6.95 -9.36 2.89
CA PRO A 150 -6.94 -7.91 3.10
C PRO A 150 -6.09 -7.22 2.03
N GLY A 151 -6.61 -6.11 1.50
CA GLY A 151 -6.05 -5.35 0.38
C GLY A 151 -6.51 -5.81 -1.01
N THR A 152 -7.10 -7.00 -1.16
CA THR A 152 -7.53 -7.51 -2.48
C THR A 152 -8.67 -6.67 -3.08
N VAL A 153 -9.63 -6.21 -2.27
CA VAL A 153 -10.76 -5.45 -2.82
C VAL A 153 -10.27 -4.09 -3.32
N SER A 154 -9.63 -3.32 -2.47
CA SER A 154 -9.06 -2.00 -2.80
C SER A 154 -8.05 -2.06 -3.96
N ALA A 155 -7.27 -3.15 -4.10
CA ALA A 155 -6.41 -3.33 -5.27
C ALA A 155 -7.22 -3.51 -6.57
N LEU A 156 -8.29 -4.31 -6.56
CA LEU A 156 -9.10 -4.61 -7.75
C LEU A 156 -10.14 -3.53 -8.09
N VAL A 157 -10.73 -2.87 -7.10
CA VAL A 157 -11.82 -1.90 -7.31
C VAL A 157 -11.37 -0.46 -7.11
N GLY A 158 -10.16 -0.24 -6.59
CA GLY A 158 -9.54 1.06 -6.47
C GLY A 158 -8.35 1.21 -7.43
N PHE A 159 -7.24 0.51 -7.15
CA PHE A 159 -5.98 0.76 -7.86
C PHE A 159 -6.06 0.38 -9.34
N LEU A 160 -6.63 -0.78 -9.66
CA LEU A 160 -6.77 -1.24 -11.05
C LEU A 160 -7.63 -0.29 -11.90
N PRO A 161 -8.82 0.17 -11.47
CA PRO A 161 -9.59 1.18 -12.20
C PRO A 161 -8.81 2.48 -12.43
N VAL A 162 -8.09 2.98 -11.42
CA VAL A 162 -7.29 4.21 -11.59
C VAL A 162 -6.12 3.98 -12.57
N ALA A 163 -5.51 2.79 -12.55
CA ALA A 163 -4.50 2.40 -13.52
C ALA A 163 -5.08 2.30 -14.95
N ILE A 164 -6.32 1.83 -15.11
CA ILE A 164 -6.99 1.82 -16.43
C ILE A 164 -7.24 3.26 -16.92
N ILE A 165 -7.65 4.18 -16.05
CA ILE A 165 -7.78 5.62 -16.41
C ILE A 165 -6.44 6.17 -16.88
N ALA A 166 -5.36 5.89 -16.14
CA ALA A 166 -4.00 6.28 -16.52
C ALA A 166 -3.59 5.69 -17.89
N TRP A 167 -3.87 4.40 -18.12
CA TRP A 167 -3.60 3.72 -19.39
C TRP A 167 -4.31 4.39 -20.57
N VAL A 168 -5.61 4.65 -20.44
CA VAL A 168 -6.43 5.27 -21.49
C VAL A 168 -5.89 6.65 -21.83
N TRP A 169 -5.56 7.47 -20.83
CA TRP A 169 -4.99 8.79 -21.07
C TRP A 169 -3.62 8.71 -21.74
N LEU A 170 -2.72 7.84 -21.24
CA LEU A 170 -1.38 7.64 -21.81
C LEU A 170 -1.40 7.19 -23.28
N GLY A 171 -2.44 6.46 -23.71
CA GLY A 171 -2.61 6.04 -25.10
C GLY A 171 -2.75 7.18 -26.11
N SER A 172 -3.01 8.40 -25.64
CA SER A 172 -3.10 9.62 -26.46
C SER A 172 -1.86 10.53 -26.37
N GLN A 173 -0.84 10.15 -25.59
CA GLN A 173 0.32 10.98 -25.30
C GLN A 173 1.55 10.53 -26.09
N SER A 174 2.46 11.46 -26.37
CA SER A 174 3.81 11.12 -26.85
C SER A 174 4.68 10.76 -25.65
N ILE A 175 5.01 9.48 -25.51
CA ILE A 175 5.80 8.96 -24.39
C ILE A 175 7.27 8.90 -24.79
N GLY A 176 8.13 9.63 -24.08
CA GLY A 176 9.57 9.59 -24.27
C GLY A 176 10.24 8.48 -23.46
N GLY A 177 11.43 8.06 -23.89
CA GLY A 177 12.23 7.06 -23.14
C GLY A 177 12.56 7.49 -21.71
N TRP A 178 12.75 8.80 -21.48
CA TRP A 178 12.98 9.35 -20.14
C TRP A 178 11.76 9.25 -19.23
N ASP A 179 10.54 9.36 -19.77
CA ASP A 179 9.33 9.18 -18.95
C ASP A 179 9.27 7.78 -18.36
N ILE A 180 9.61 6.78 -19.18
CA ILE A 180 9.66 5.37 -18.78
C ILE A 180 10.78 5.14 -17.76
N ALA A 181 11.98 5.67 -18.02
CA ALA A 181 13.12 5.51 -17.12
C ALA A 181 12.85 6.12 -15.73
N ILE A 182 12.27 7.32 -15.69
CA ILE A 182 11.87 7.98 -14.44
C ILE A 182 10.76 7.19 -13.74
N ALA A 183 9.76 6.70 -14.47
CA ALA A 183 8.71 5.88 -13.89
C ALA A 183 9.25 4.59 -13.23
N ILE A 184 10.17 3.89 -13.91
CA ILE A 184 10.84 2.71 -13.37
C ILE A 184 11.64 3.07 -12.12
N LEU A 185 12.36 4.20 -12.13
CA LEU A 185 13.10 4.67 -10.97
C LEU A 185 12.18 4.94 -9.78
N ILE A 186 11.03 5.60 -9.99
CA ILE A 186 10.02 5.84 -8.95
C ILE A 186 9.58 4.51 -8.33
N ILE A 187 9.21 3.52 -9.15
CA ILE A 187 8.79 2.19 -8.67
C ILE A 187 9.91 1.48 -7.92
N ALA A 188 11.13 1.52 -8.43
CA ALA A 188 12.29 0.90 -7.78
C ALA A 188 12.58 1.53 -6.41
N VAL A 189 12.45 2.86 -6.29
CA VAL A 189 12.61 3.57 -5.01
C VAL A 189 11.47 3.22 -4.06
N MET A 190 10.21 3.21 -4.52
CA MET A 190 9.07 2.82 -3.68
C MET A 190 9.23 1.40 -3.12
N ILE A 191 9.49 0.42 -3.99
CA ILE A 191 9.63 -0.98 -3.58
C ILE A 191 10.90 -1.17 -2.73
N GLY A 192 12.04 -0.66 -3.18
CA GLY A 192 13.32 -0.89 -2.51
C GLY A 192 13.45 -0.13 -1.19
N VAL A 193 13.15 1.16 -1.20
CA VAL A 193 13.44 2.09 -0.10
C VAL A 193 12.27 2.26 0.85
N LEU A 194 11.03 2.35 0.36
CA LEU A 194 9.88 2.56 1.24
C LEU A 194 9.26 1.27 1.76
N ILE A 195 9.33 0.17 0.98
CA ILE A 195 8.74 -1.11 1.38
C ILE A 195 9.81 -2.05 1.93
N ARG A 196 10.76 -2.49 1.09
CA ARG A 196 11.66 -3.60 1.45
C ARG A 196 12.68 -3.23 2.51
N LEU A 197 13.31 -2.05 2.42
CA LEU A 197 14.34 -1.63 3.36
C LEU A 197 13.80 -1.51 4.81
N PRO A 198 12.66 -0.84 5.08
CA PRO A 198 12.09 -0.78 6.42
C PRO A 198 11.79 -2.15 7.02
N MET A 199 11.25 -3.09 6.23
CA MET A 199 10.97 -4.46 6.71
C MET A 199 12.23 -5.23 7.09
N ILE A 200 13.37 -4.95 6.46
CA ILE A 200 14.67 -5.60 6.75
C ILE A 200 15.32 -4.98 7.99
N VAL A 201 15.33 -3.65 8.05
CA VAL A 201 16.02 -2.88 9.10
C VAL A 201 15.21 -2.91 10.41
N ILE A 202 13.90 -2.79 10.29
CA ILE A 202 12.93 -2.76 11.39
C ILE A 202 12.10 -4.04 11.35
N ASP A 203 12.75 -5.20 11.27
CA ASP A 203 12.07 -6.49 11.24
C ASP A 203 11.31 -6.74 12.55
N GLY A 204 10.01 -7.03 12.48
CA GLY A 204 9.17 -7.30 13.66
C GLY A 204 9.69 -8.43 14.55
N ARG A 205 10.44 -9.40 14.00
CA ARG A 205 11.05 -10.49 14.79
C ARG A 205 12.21 -9.99 15.68
N LYS A 206 12.85 -8.88 15.30
CA LYS A 206 13.86 -8.19 16.10
C LYS A 206 13.23 -7.21 17.10
N TYR A 207 12.03 -6.72 16.79
CA TYR A 207 11.31 -5.69 17.55
C TYR A 207 9.83 -6.09 17.76
N PRO A 208 9.56 -7.17 18.53
CA PRO A 208 8.22 -7.74 18.66
C PRO A 208 7.19 -6.77 19.28
N GLU A 209 7.63 -5.77 20.03
CA GLU A 209 6.79 -4.68 20.54
C GLU A 209 6.13 -3.84 19.44
N LEU A 210 6.67 -3.85 18.22
CA LEU A 210 6.12 -3.17 17.05
C LEU A 210 5.12 -4.02 16.28
N ALA A 211 5.02 -5.32 16.57
CA ALA A 211 4.09 -6.22 15.90
C ALA A 211 2.62 -5.77 16.02
N TYR A 212 1.79 -6.24 15.10
CA TYR A 212 0.36 -6.08 15.18
C TYR A 212 -0.23 -6.96 16.28
N LYS A 213 -1.26 -6.46 16.96
CA LYS A 213 -1.89 -7.15 18.09
C LYS A 213 -3.00 -8.14 17.68
N SER A 214 -3.42 -8.11 16.41
CA SER A 214 -4.53 -8.89 15.89
C SER A 214 -4.20 -9.38 14.49
N LEU A 215 -4.57 -10.63 14.19
CA LEU A 215 -4.43 -11.21 12.85
C LEU A 215 -5.55 -10.78 11.89
N GLY A 216 -6.48 -9.94 12.36
CA GLY A 216 -7.62 -9.45 11.61
C GLY A 216 -8.44 -10.60 11.02
N TYR A 217 -8.70 -10.52 9.71
CA TYR A 217 -9.42 -11.52 8.93
C TYR A 217 -8.95 -12.96 9.16
N PHE A 218 -7.66 -13.18 9.42
CA PHE A 218 -7.09 -14.51 9.53
C PHE A 218 -7.28 -15.18 10.89
N THR A 219 -7.73 -14.45 11.91
CA THR A 219 -7.95 -14.98 13.28
C THR A 219 -8.81 -16.25 13.29
N LYS A 220 -9.78 -16.38 12.37
CA LYS A 220 -10.68 -17.54 12.25
C LYS A 220 -10.07 -18.80 11.63
N PHE A 221 -8.84 -18.73 11.11
CA PHE A 221 -8.16 -19.84 10.43
C PHE A 221 -6.87 -20.29 11.13
N VAL A 222 -6.48 -19.63 12.23
CA VAL A 222 -5.19 -19.84 12.90
C VAL A 222 -5.37 -20.27 14.37
N ARG A 223 -6.62 -20.51 14.79
CA ARG A 223 -6.95 -21.13 16.07
C ARG A 223 -6.86 -22.65 15.97
#